data_AF-A0A9P6RTV6-F1
#
_entry.id   AF-A0A9P6RTV6-F1
#
_cell.length_a   1.000
_cell.length_b   1.000
_cell.length_c   1.000
_cell.angle_alpha   90.00
_cell.angle_beta   90.00
_cell.angle_gamma   90.00
#
_symmetry.space_group_name_H-M   'P 1'
#
loop_
_entity.id
_entity.type
_entity.pdbx_description
1 polymer ?
#
loop_
_entity_poly.entity_id
_entity_poly.type
_entity_poly.pdbx_seq_one_letter_code
_entity_poly.pdbx_strand_id
1 'polypeptide(L)'
;MSTESKPNVSRGNNTTVSSATLYPAEKTATAEGGASPSSRGQRKRHDHIQTSDEELKKFNKGYHAKAQSQYMDPCQAQTKASIKCMDDNNYDKRKCTRFFKDYSDCKKKWMASLREERRKKNLGIVDDDETPEIKKDAVS
;
A
#
# COMPACT_ATOMS: atom_id res chain seq x y z
N MET A 1 -38.80 13.34 -33.26
CA MET A 1 -38.20 12.07 -32.78
C MET A 1 -36.85 12.39 -32.16
N SER A 2 -36.80 12.23 -30.84
CA SER A 2 -35.65 12.09 -29.93
C SER A 2 -34.46 13.05 -30.02
N THR A 3 -34.53 14.12 -29.22
CA THR A 3 -33.37 14.85 -28.70
C THR A 3 -32.85 14.12 -27.46
N GLU A 4 -31.62 13.58 -27.50
CA GLU A 4 -31.01 12.96 -26.32
C GLU A 4 -30.36 13.99 -25.40
N SER A 5 -30.90 14.09 -24.19
CA SER A 5 -30.41 14.88 -23.06
C SER A 5 -29.24 14.16 -22.38
N LYS A 6 -28.06 14.78 -22.33
CA LYS A 6 -26.90 14.27 -21.56
C LYS A 6 -27.07 14.55 -20.06
N PRO A 7 -26.80 13.58 -19.16
CA PRO A 7 -26.81 13.84 -17.72
C PRO A 7 -25.58 14.65 -17.30
N ASN A 8 -25.85 15.74 -16.58
CA ASN A 8 -24.88 16.62 -15.93
C ASN A 8 -24.30 15.94 -14.68
N VAL A 9 -23.04 15.52 -14.74
CA VAL A 9 -22.32 15.04 -13.55
C VAL A 9 -21.67 16.25 -12.88
N SER A 10 -22.36 16.77 -11.86
CA SER A 10 -21.83 17.77 -10.94
C SER A 10 -20.66 17.18 -10.14
N ARG A 11 -19.47 17.76 -10.30
CA ARG A 11 -18.31 17.45 -9.47
C ARG A 11 -18.49 18.11 -8.10
N GLY A 12 -18.80 17.28 -7.10
CA GLY A 12 -18.82 17.66 -5.71
C GLY A 12 -17.47 18.23 -5.26
N ASN A 13 -17.58 19.32 -4.52
CA ASN A 13 -16.55 20.02 -3.76
C ASN A 13 -15.70 19.12 -2.86
N ASN A 14 -14.42 19.45 -2.74
CA ASN A 14 -13.49 18.76 -1.85
C ASN A 14 -13.79 19.12 -0.40
N THR A 15 -14.19 18.11 0.36
CA THR A 15 -14.37 18.17 1.81
C THR A 15 -13.08 18.65 2.50
N THR A 16 -13.12 19.84 3.08
CA THR A 16 -12.19 20.28 4.11
C THR A 16 -12.41 19.39 5.35
N VAL A 17 -11.54 18.42 5.60
CA VAL A 17 -11.58 17.68 6.87
C VAL A 17 -10.97 18.58 7.94
N SER A 18 -11.82 19.35 8.60
CA SER A 18 -11.55 19.93 9.92
C SER A 18 -11.53 18.79 10.93
N SER A 19 -10.33 18.36 11.32
CA SER A 19 -10.14 17.41 12.42
C SER A 19 -10.34 18.13 13.76
N ALA A 20 -11.60 18.30 14.17
CA ALA A 20 -11.96 18.77 15.50
C ALA A 20 -12.92 17.77 16.16
N THR A 21 -12.32 17.00 17.08
CA THR A 21 -12.87 16.47 18.34
C THR A 21 -14.05 15.49 18.28
N LEU A 22 -13.92 14.35 18.99
CA LEU A 22 -14.80 13.91 20.09
C LEU A 22 -14.70 12.38 20.27
N TYR A 23 -13.81 11.93 21.15
CA TYR A 23 -14.05 10.73 21.96
C TYR A 23 -13.83 11.08 23.44
N PRO A 24 -14.70 10.60 24.35
CA PRO A 24 -14.72 11.03 25.74
C PRO A 24 -13.53 10.46 26.53
N ALA A 25 -12.95 11.32 27.37
CA ALA A 25 -11.91 10.97 28.32
C ALA A 25 -12.55 10.37 29.57
N GLU A 26 -12.46 9.06 29.74
CA GLU A 26 -12.73 8.42 31.03
C GLU A 26 -11.45 8.41 31.87
N LYS A 27 -11.60 8.87 33.11
CA LYS A 27 -10.52 9.08 34.08
C LYS A 27 -10.19 7.77 34.77
N THR A 28 -8.95 7.32 34.70
CA THR A 28 -8.35 6.47 35.74
C THR A 28 -6.89 6.88 35.95
N ALA A 29 -6.59 7.37 37.15
CA ALA A 29 -5.24 7.64 37.63
C ALA A 29 -4.80 6.47 38.51
N THR A 30 -3.58 5.95 38.29
CA THR A 30 -2.66 5.43 39.33
C THR A 30 -1.29 5.12 38.72
N ALA A 31 -0.34 6.04 38.97
CA ALA A 31 0.99 5.89 39.56
C ALA A 31 2.01 4.78 39.17
N GLU A 32 3.27 5.23 39.09
CA GLU A 32 4.58 4.58 39.24
C GLU A 32 5.05 3.47 38.25
N GLY A 33 6.06 3.78 37.42
CA GLY A 33 6.82 2.75 36.69
C GLY A 33 7.92 3.29 35.76
N GLY A 34 9.15 3.39 36.27
CA GLY A 34 10.41 3.23 35.53
C GLY A 34 10.65 4.07 34.27
N ALA A 35 11.19 5.29 34.43
CA ALA A 35 11.80 6.03 33.34
C ALA A 35 13.10 5.35 32.87
N SER A 36 13.02 4.58 31.78
CA SER A 36 14.19 4.16 31.02
C SER A 36 14.63 5.34 30.12
N PRO A 37 15.88 5.81 30.16
CA PRO A 37 16.32 6.90 29.31
C PRO A 37 16.53 6.34 27.90
N SER A 38 15.43 6.23 27.13
CA SER A 38 15.54 6.12 25.68
C SER A 38 16.12 7.43 25.18
N SER A 39 17.39 7.40 24.80
CA SER A 39 18.08 8.45 24.08
C SER A 39 17.25 8.79 22.84
N ARG A 40 16.41 9.81 22.99
CA ARG A 40 15.48 10.28 21.96
C ARG A 40 16.32 10.97 20.89
N GLY A 41 16.89 10.16 19.99
CA GLY A 41 17.62 10.64 18.83
C GLY A 41 16.74 11.65 18.10
N GLN A 42 17.27 12.85 17.89
CA GLN A 42 16.59 13.90 17.14
C GLN A 42 16.31 13.37 15.74
N ARG A 43 15.05 13.04 15.44
CA ARG A 43 14.63 12.70 14.07
C ARG A 43 14.88 13.95 13.24
N LYS A 44 15.87 13.92 12.34
CA LYS A 44 16.12 14.99 11.38
C LYS A 44 14.81 15.30 10.66
N ARG A 45 14.41 16.57 10.66
CA ARG A 45 13.24 17.02 9.88
C ARG A 45 13.57 16.74 8.41
N HIS A 46 12.70 16.02 7.72
CA HIS A 46 12.84 15.84 6.28
C HIS A 46 12.65 17.19 5.60
N ASP A 47 13.54 17.54 4.68
CA ASP A 47 13.48 18.79 3.93
C ASP A 47 12.16 18.89 3.17
N HIS A 48 11.52 20.07 3.22
CA HIS A 48 10.35 20.36 2.41
C HIS A 48 10.79 20.47 0.95
N ILE A 49 10.52 19.42 0.16
CA ILE A 49 10.80 19.42 -1.27
C ILE A 49 9.85 20.43 -1.94
N GLN A 50 10.37 21.61 -2.29
CA GLN A 50 9.63 22.62 -3.06
C GLN A 50 9.65 22.23 -4.54
N THR A 51 8.73 21.35 -4.97
CA THR A 51 8.52 21.07 -6.39
C THR A 51 7.54 22.08 -6.98
N SER A 52 7.86 22.68 -8.12
CA SER A 52 6.92 23.58 -8.81
C SER A 52 5.72 22.83 -9.40
N ASP A 53 4.59 23.52 -9.57
CA ASP A 53 3.38 22.93 -10.18
C ASP A 53 3.64 22.42 -11.61
N GLU A 54 4.55 23.06 -12.33
CA GLU A 54 4.96 22.66 -13.68
C GLU A 54 5.80 21.37 -13.68
N GLU A 55 6.67 21.19 -12.69
CA GLU A 55 7.41 19.93 -12.51
C GLU A 55 6.48 18.79 -12.12
N LEU A 56 5.51 19.04 -11.24
CA LEU A 56 4.51 18.06 -10.86
C LEU A 56 3.65 17.63 -12.06
N LYS A 57 3.25 18.60 -12.90
CA LYS A 57 2.48 18.34 -14.13
C LYS A 57 3.28 17.54 -15.16
N LYS A 58 4.58 17.85 -15.32
CA LYS A 58 5.48 17.10 -16.21
C LYS A 58 5.72 15.67 -15.72
N PHE A 59 5.93 15.48 -14.42
CA PHE A 59 6.07 14.16 -13.82
C PHE A 59 4.80 13.33 -14.00
N ASN A 60 3.63 13.89 -13.70
CA ASN A 60 2.34 13.21 -13.87
C ASN A 60 2.09 12.82 -15.34
N LYS A 61 2.41 13.70 -16.30
CA LYS A 61 2.30 13.39 -17.73
C LYS A 61 3.20 12.19 -18.11
N GLY A 62 4.44 12.15 -17.63
CA GLY A 62 5.34 11.02 -17.86
C GLY A 62 4.92 9.74 -17.14
N TYR A 63 4.35 9.86 -15.94
CA TYR A 63 3.83 8.75 -15.16
C TYR A 63 2.64 8.08 -15.84
N HIS A 64 1.71 8.88 -16.39
CA HIS A 64 0.55 8.37 -17.12
C HIS A 64 0.88 7.92 -18.56
N ALA A 65 1.97 8.42 -19.16
CA ALA A 65 2.40 8.06 -20.52
C ALA A 65 3.24 6.77 -20.59
N LYS A 66 3.99 6.43 -19.53
CA LYS A 66 4.63 5.11 -19.44
C LYS A 66 3.52 4.06 -19.38
N ALA A 67 3.68 2.98 -20.15
CA ALA A 67 2.69 1.91 -20.21
C ALA A 67 2.28 1.53 -18.79
N GLN A 68 0.97 1.57 -18.50
CA GLN A 68 0.42 1.36 -17.17
C GLN A 68 0.92 0.05 -16.51
N SER A 69 1.44 -0.88 -17.30
CA SER A 69 2.03 -2.14 -16.84
C SER A 69 3.41 -2.03 -16.16
N GLN A 70 4.18 -0.94 -16.34
CA GLN A 70 5.55 -0.88 -15.78
C GLN A 70 5.60 -0.59 -14.27
N TYR A 71 4.56 0.02 -13.70
CA TYR A 71 4.54 0.44 -12.29
C TYR A 71 3.28 0.04 -11.53
N MET A 72 2.31 -0.60 -12.18
CA MET A 72 1.10 -1.07 -11.51
C MET A 72 1.32 -2.49 -10.99
N ASP A 73 0.95 -2.72 -9.73
CA ASP A 73 0.94 -4.05 -9.14
C ASP A 73 -0.09 -4.93 -9.89
N PRO A 74 0.35 -6.00 -10.59
CA PRO A 74 -0.56 -6.90 -11.29
C PRO A 74 -1.49 -7.67 -10.35
N CYS A 75 -1.22 -7.66 -9.04
CA CYS A 75 -1.99 -8.37 -8.01
C CYS A 75 -3.10 -7.53 -7.36
N GLN A 76 -3.37 -6.34 -7.88
CA GLN A 76 -4.37 -5.42 -7.30
C GLN A 76 -5.77 -6.04 -7.19
N ALA A 77 -6.15 -6.92 -8.13
CA ALA A 77 -7.44 -7.61 -8.09
C ALA A 77 -7.55 -8.58 -6.90
N GLN A 78 -6.49 -9.36 -6.65
CA GLN A 78 -6.41 -10.30 -5.54
C GLN A 78 -6.36 -9.57 -4.20
N THR A 79 -5.64 -8.44 -4.11
CA THR A 79 -5.63 -7.58 -2.93
C THR A 79 -7.03 -7.08 -2.59
N LYS A 80 -7.77 -6.56 -3.59
CA LYS A 80 -9.16 -6.11 -3.40
C LYS A 80 -10.06 -7.27 -2.94
N ALA A 81 -9.89 -8.46 -3.51
CA ALA A 81 -10.65 -9.64 -3.12
C ALA A 81 -10.36 -10.07 -1.68
N SER A 82 -9.10 -10.05 -1.24
CA SER A 82 -8.75 -10.41 0.13
C SER A 82 -9.27 -9.41 1.16
N ILE A 83 -9.23 -8.10 0.83
CA ILE A 83 -9.76 -7.04 1.70
C ILE A 83 -11.28 -7.17 1.79
N LYS A 84 -11.96 -7.36 0.65
CA LYS A 84 -13.41 -7.59 0.63
C LYS A 84 -13.82 -8.76 1.50
N CYS A 85 -13.12 -9.89 1.41
CA CYS A 85 -13.39 -11.03 2.28
C CYS A 85 -13.25 -10.66 3.77
N MET A 86 -12.21 -9.88 4.14
CA MET A 86 -12.04 -9.45 5.52
C MET A 86 -13.18 -8.54 5.99
N ASP A 87 -13.62 -7.60 5.15
CA ASP A 87 -14.75 -6.72 5.45
C ASP A 87 -16.05 -7.52 5.69
N ASP A 88 -16.30 -8.53 4.86
CA ASP A 88 -17.49 -9.39 4.95
C ASP A 88 -17.46 -10.35 6.16
N ASN A 89 -16.29 -10.62 6.75
CA ASN A 89 -16.09 -11.66 7.76
C ASN A 89 -15.58 -11.14 9.11
N ASN A 90 -15.88 -9.88 9.45
CA ASN A 90 -15.42 -9.24 10.70
C ASN A 90 -13.90 -9.34 10.89
N TYR A 91 -13.15 -9.28 9.79
CA TYR A 91 -11.69 -9.36 9.77
C TYR A 91 -11.11 -10.70 10.27
N ASP A 92 -11.91 -11.78 10.27
CA ASP A 92 -11.43 -13.13 10.56
C ASP A 92 -10.58 -13.69 9.40
N LYS A 93 -9.27 -13.71 9.61
CA LYS A 93 -8.28 -14.15 8.61
C LYS A 93 -8.46 -15.61 8.22
N ARG A 94 -8.96 -16.47 9.11
CA ARG A 94 -9.07 -17.91 8.85
C ARG A 94 -10.04 -18.20 7.71
N LYS A 95 -11.13 -17.43 7.64
CA LYS A 95 -12.16 -17.53 6.59
C LYS A 95 -11.66 -17.06 5.22
N CYS A 96 -10.63 -16.22 5.19
CA CYS A 96 -10.10 -15.61 3.96
C CYS A 96 -8.80 -16.24 3.44
N THR A 97 -8.37 -17.38 4.00
CA THR A 97 -7.10 -18.05 3.65
C THR A 97 -6.91 -18.27 2.15
N ARG A 98 -7.99 -18.61 1.42
CA ARG A 98 -7.95 -18.79 -0.04
C ARG A 98 -7.56 -17.51 -0.78
N PHE A 99 -8.14 -16.37 -0.41
CA PHE A 99 -7.82 -15.08 -1.04
C PHE A 99 -6.38 -14.63 -0.74
N PHE A 100 -5.88 -14.91 0.47
CA PHE A 100 -4.48 -14.64 0.80
C PHE A 100 -3.51 -15.53 0.01
N LYS A 101 -3.89 -16.79 -0.22
CA LYS A 101 -3.11 -17.69 -1.09
C LYS A 101 -3.09 -17.20 -2.53
N ASP A 102 -4.23 -16.79 -3.07
CA ASP A 102 -4.32 -16.26 -4.44
C ASP A 102 -3.44 -14.99 -4.62
N TYR A 103 -3.44 -14.09 -3.63
CA TYR A 103 -2.54 -12.93 -3.61
C TYR A 103 -1.06 -13.34 -3.53
N SER A 104 -0.70 -14.29 -2.66
CA SER A 104 0.68 -14.80 -2.54
C SER A 104 1.16 -15.42 -3.86
N ASP A 105 0.33 -16.24 -4.49
CA ASP A 105 0.65 -16.90 -5.75
C ASP A 105 0.79 -15.90 -6.89
N CYS A 106 -0.06 -14.86 -6.93
CA CYS A 106 0.11 -13.75 -7.86
C CYS A 106 1.45 -13.04 -7.67
N LYS A 107 1.81 -12.67 -6.43
CA LYS A 107 3.06 -11.98 -6.14
C LYS A 107 4.28 -12.82 -6.52
N LYS A 108 4.25 -14.13 -6.28
CA LYS A 108 5.30 -15.06 -6.70
C LYS A 108 5.49 -15.05 -8.21
N LYS A 109 4.39 -15.15 -8.98
CA LYS A 109 4.42 -15.10 -10.44
C LYS A 109 4.99 -13.77 -10.94
N TRP A 110 4.55 -12.66 -10.36
CA TRP A 110 5.04 -11.34 -10.74
C TRP A 110 6.55 -11.19 -10.50
N MET A 111 7.04 -11.59 -9.32
CA MET A 111 8.48 -11.56 -9.04
C MET A 111 9.27 -12.49 -9.96
N ALA A 112 8.72 -13.65 -10.33
CA ALA A 112 9.34 -14.55 -11.30
C ALA A 112 9.45 -13.90 -12.70
N SER A 113 8.38 -13.26 -13.19
CA SER A 113 8.41 -12.52 -14.45
C SER A 113 9.41 -11.36 -14.43
N LEU A 114 9.52 -10.63 -13.30
CA LEU A 114 10.54 -9.58 -13.15
C LEU A 114 11.97 -10.14 -13.17
N ARG A 115 12.22 -11.29 -12.53
CA ARG A 115 13.52 -11.98 -12.61
C ARG A 115 13.83 -12.42 -14.04
N GLU A 116 12.85 -12.96 -14.75
CA GLU A 116 13.00 -13.37 -16.15
C GLU A 116 13.30 -12.18 -17.07
N GLU A 117 12.55 -11.08 -16.95
CA GLU A 117 12.80 -9.85 -17.69
C GLU A 117 14.20 -9.28 -17.42
N ARG A 118 14.68 -9.38 -16.18
CA ARG A 118 16.04 -8.98 -15.81
C ARG A 118 17.10 -9.87 -16.48
N ARG A 119 16.91 -11.20 -16.49
CA ARG A 119 17.80 -12.14 -17.19
C ARG A 119 17.81 -11.88 -18.69
N LYS A 120 16.63 -11.70 -19.30
CA LYS A 120 16.49 -11.42 -20.74
C LYS A 120 17.19 -10.12 -21.16
N LYS A 121 17.16 -9.10 -20.30
CA LYS A 121 17.85 -7.82 -20.53
C LYS A 121 19.34 -7.87 -20.19
N ASN A 122 19.87 -9.04 -19.81
CA ASN A 122 21.27 -9.29 -19.48
C ASN A 122 21.88 -8.21 -18.56
N LEU A 123 21.11 -7.75 -17.55
CA LEU A 123 21.52 -6.69 -16.63
C LEU A 123 22.57 -7.12 -15.59
N GLY A 124 23.36 -8.18 -15.89
CA GLY A 124 24.59 -8.52 -15.17
C GLY A 124 24.48 -8.65 -13.65
N ILE A 125 23.47 -9.37 -13.14
CA ILE A 125 23.28 -9.61 -11.71
C ILE A 125 23.41 -11.11 -11.43
N VAL A 126 24.37 -11.47 -10.59
CA VAL A 126 24.60 -12.81 -10.05
C VAL A 126 23.48 -13.11 -9.04
N ASP A 127 22.92 -14.32 -9.10
CA ASP A 127 21.80 -14.75 -8.27
C ASP A 127 22.26 -15.13 -6.84
N ASP A 128 22.22 -14.20 -5.88
CA ASP A 128 22.37 -14.49 -4.44
C ASP A 128 21.00 -14.50 -3.71
N ASP A 129 20.05 -15.32 -4.16
CA ASP A 129 18.73 -15.46 -3.51
C ASP A 129 18.29 -16.92 -3.39
N GLU A 130 19.08 -17.72 -2.67
CA GLU A 130 18.51 -18.77 -1.83
C GLU A 130 18.03 -18.09 -0.55
N THR A 131 16.81 -17.54 -0.53
CA THR A 131 16.22 -17.09 0.74
C THR A 131 15.95 -18.37 1.55
N PRO A 132 16.66 -18.63 2.67
CA PRO A 132 16.33 -19.78 3.50
C PRO A 132 14.91 -19.59 4.02
N GLU A 133 14.07 -20.59 3.77
CA GLU A 133 12.77 -20.69 4.41
C GLU A 133 12.96 -20.56 5.92
N ILE A 134 12.42 -19.49 6.51
CA ILE A 134 12.30 -19.38 7.96
C ILE A 134 11.32 -20.48 8.38
N LYS A 135 11.88 -21.63 8.72
CA LYS A 135 11.16 -22.77 9.31
C LYS A 135 10.46 -22.26 10.56
N LYS A 136 9.13 -22.21 10.50
CA LYS A 136 8.26 -21.89 11.64
C LYS A 136 8.06 -23.15 12.45
N ASP A 137 9.13 -23.68 13.01
CA ASP A 137 9.05 -24.78 13.96
C ASP A 137 9.49 -24.25 15.33
N ALA A 138 8.68 -24.54 16.35
CA ALA A 138 8.86 -24.28 17.78
C ALA A 138 8.44 -22.89 18.32
N VAL A 139 7.12 -22.74 18.55
CA VAL A 139 6.64 -22.28 19.86
C VAL A 139 5.86 -23.46 20.44
N SER A 140 6.46 -24.09 21.46
CA SER A 140 5.82 -25.05 22.37
C SER A 140 5.55 -24.36 23.70
#